data_AF-A0AA51D9B7-F1
#
_entry.id   AF-A0AA51D9B7-F1
#
_cell.length_a   1.000
_cell.length_b   1.000
_cell.length_c   1.000
_cell.angle_alpha   90.00
_cell.angle_beta   90.00
_cell.angle_gamma   90.00
#
_symmetry.space_group_name_H-M   'P 1'
#
loop_
_entity.id
_entity.type
_entity.pdbx_description
1 polymer ?
#
loop_
_entity_poly.entity_id
_entity_poly.type
_entity_poly.pdbx_seq_one_letter_code
_entity_poly.pdbx_strand_id
1 'polypeptide(L)' 'MFVAEDEAAVEREVTTGLDTGVYTEIISGLNEGDQVIVKGQDYVSDGSNIKVVRGE' A
#
# COMPACT_ATOMS: atom_id res chain seq x y z
N MET A 1 1.52 5.97 -0.06
CA MET A 1 1.27 4.54 0.24
C MET A 1 1.16 3.81 -1.08
N PHE A 2 1.59 2.55 -1.20
CA PHE A 2 1.44 1.81 -2.46
C PHE A 2 0.31 0.79 -2.38
N VAL A 3 -0.52 0.78 -3.42
CA VAL A 3 -1.58 -0.21 -3.64
C VAL A 3 -1.24 -1.01 -4.89
N ALA A 4 -1.44 -2.33 -4.83
CA ALA A 4 -1.34 -3.19 -5.99
C ALA A 4 -2.64 -3.11 -6.77
N GLU A 5 -2.56 -2.54 -7.97
CA GLU A 5 -3.66 -2.53 -8.94
C GLU A 5 -3.20 -3.36 -10.15
N ASP A 6 -3.82 -4.52 -10.35
CA ASP A 6 -3.42 -5.53 -11.33
C ASP A 6 -1.93 -5.97 -11.16
N GLU A 7 -1.09 -5.66 -12.15
CA GLU A 7 0.34 -5.94 -12.16
C GLU A 7 1.18 -4.68 -11.92
N ALA A 8 0.60 -3.62 -11.36
CA ALA A 8 1.28 -2.35 -11.11
C ALA A 8 1.18 -1.91 -9.63
N ALA A 9 2.27 -1.31 -9.15
CA ALA A 9 2.26 -0.56 -7.89
C ALA A 9 1.82 0.88 -8.18
N VAL A 10 0.73 1.31 -7.57
CA VAL A 10 0.18 2.67 -7.71
C VAL A 10 0.41 3.44 -6.42
N GLU A 11 1.03 4.62 -6.53
CA GLU A 11 1.19 5.50 -5.38
C GLU A 11 -0.14 6.21 -5.07
N ARG A 12 -0.61 6.02 -3.84
CA ARG A 12 -1.80 6.66 -3.27
C ARG A 12 -1.40 7.60 -2.15
N GLU A 13 -1.84 8.85 -2.26
CA GLU A 13 -1.84 9.78 -1.15
C GLU A 13 -2.92 9.36 -0.14
N VAL A 14 -2.54 9.27 1.14
CA VAL A 14 -3.43 8.88 2.23
C VAL A 14 -3.34 9.88 3.36
N THR A 15 -4.45 10.09 4.06
CA THR A 15 -4.48 10.89 5.29
C THR A 15 -4.46 9.94 6.48
N THR A 16 -3.47 10.10 7.35
CA THR A 16 -3.33 9.31 8.57
C THR A 16 -3.99 10.00 9.77
N GLY A 17 -4.39 9.19 10.74
CA GLY A 17 -5.00 9.62 11.99
C GLY A 17 -4.15 9.27 13.19
N LEU A 18 -4.74 8.57 14.16
CA LEU A 18 -4.05 8.14 15.37
C LEU A 18 -2.88 7.20 15.07
N ASP A 19 -1.76 7.43 15.73
CA ASP A 19 -0.59 6.56 15.72
C ASP A 19 -0.34 6.00 17.13
N THR A 20 -0.24 4.68 17.22
CA THR A 20 -0.04 3.95 18.48
C THR A 20 1.39 3.41 18.63
N GLY A 21 2.29 3.74 17.71
CA GLY A 21 3.63 3.17 17.58
C GLY A 21 3.68 1.76 16.97
N VAL A 22 2.58 1.01 17.02
CA VAL A 22 2.45 -0.31 16.35
C VAL A 22 1.54 -0.21 15.13
N TYR A 23 0.47 0.58 15.24
CA TYR A 23 -0.50 0.80 14.17
C TYR A 23 -0.70 2.29 13.93
N THR A 24 -0.84 2.64 12.66
CA THR A 24 -1.25 3.96 12.19
C THR A 24 -2.63 3.85 11.55
N GLU A 25 -3.57 4.69 11.97
CA GLU A 25 -4.90 4.78 11.40
C GLU A 25 -4.87 5.49 10.04
N ILE A 26 -5.66 5.00 9.07
CA ILE A 26 -5.88 5.64 7.78
C ILE A 26 -7.31 6.21 7.78
N ILE A 27 -7.42 7.53 7.66
CA ILE A 27 -8.70 8.26 7.66
C ILE A 27 -9.28 8.32 6.23
N SER A 28 -8.43 8.48 5.22
CA SER A 28 -8.86 8.58 3.82
C SER A 28 -7.73 8.24 2.84
N GLY A 29 -8.09 7.97 1.59
CA GLY A 29 -7.16 7.68 0.49
C GLY A 29 -7.08 6.21 0.09
N LEU A 30 -7.80 5.33 0.79
CA LEU A 30 -7.96 3.91 0.47
C LEU A 30 -9.43 3.52 0.54
N ASN A 31 -9.78 2.44 -0.16
CA ASN A 31 -11.10 1.82 -0.15
C ASN A 31 -11.03 0.39 0.42
N GLU A 32 -12.16 -0.10 0.92
CA GLU A 32 -12.27 -1.51 1.29
C GLU A 32 -11.99 -2.41 0.08
N GLY A 33 -11.11 -3.39 0.26
CA GLY A 33 -10.67 -4.30 -0.79
C GLY A 33 -9.35 -3.91 -1.46
N ASP A 34 -8.84 -2.69 -1.25
CA ASP A 34 -7.54 -2.28 -1.78
C ASP A 34 -6.41 -3.18 -1.25
N GLN A 35 -5.57 -3.68 -2.15
CA GLN A 35 -4.44 -4.53 -1.79
C GLN A 35 -3.20 -3.69 -1.52
N VAL A 36 -2.93 -3.39 -0.24
CA VAL A 36 -1.79 -2.56 0.16
C VAL A 36 -0.48 -3.34 0.16
N ILE A 37 0.58 -2.72 -0.37
CA ILE A 37 1.94 -3.28 -0.36
C ILE A 37 2.63 -2.89 0.95
N VAL A 38 2.84 -3.89 1.83
CA VAL A 38 3.45 -3.69 3.17
C VAL A 38 4.88 -4.22 3.30
N LYS A 39 5.34 -4.99 2.31
CA LYS A 39 6.72 -5.50 2.22
C LYS A 39 7.24 -5.30 0.80
N GLY A 40 8.47 -4.80 0.68
CA GLY A 40 9.12 -4.54 -0.60
C GLY A 40 8.74 -3.20 -1.23
N GLN A 41 7.96 -2.37 -0.54
CA GLN A 41 7.56 -1.03 -0.99
C GLN A 41 8.76 -0.10 -1.24
N ASP A 42 9.90 -0.33 -0.58
CA ASP A 42 11.13 0.46 -0.76
C ASP A 42 11.79 0.24 -2.14
N TYR A 43 11.39 -0.80 -2.87
CA TYR A 43 11.97 -1.18 -4.17
C TYR A 43 11.07 -0.86 -5.36
N VAL A 44 9.93 -0.22 -5.14
CA VAL A 44 8.99 0.15 -6.20
C VAL A 44 8.81 1.66 -6.24
N SER A 45 8.33 2.14 -7.37
CA SER A 45 7.89 3.51 -7.61
C SER A 45 6.53 3.48 -8.29
N ASP A 46 5.86 4.63 -8.37
CA ASP A 46 4.57 4.71 -9.07
C ASP A 46 4.64 4.14 -10.50
N GLY A 47 3.69 3.27 -10.84
CA GLY A 47 3.61 2.57 -12.11
C GLY A 47 4.60 1.39 -12.26
N SER A 48 5.34 1.02 -11.22
CA SER A 48 6.27 -0.12 -11.30
C SER A 48 5.53 -1.43 -11.52
N ASN A 49 6.01 -2.25 -12.46
CA ASN A 49 5.48 -3.59 -12.67
C ASN A 49 5.83 -4.48 -11.47
N ILE A 50 4.82 -5.13 -10.90
CA ILE A 50 4.95 -5.98 -9.72
C ILE A 50 4.27 -7.33 -9.95
N LYS A 51 4.70 -8.32 -9.15
CA LYS A 51 4.01 -9.60 -9.03
C LYS A 51 3.69 -9.85 -7.57
N VAL A 52 2.40 -9.90 -7.24
CA VAL A 52 1.96 -10.23 -5.89
C VAL A 52 2.25 -11.70 -5.61
N VAL A 53 3.02 -11.97 -4.56
CA VAL A 53 3.33 -13.32 -4.10
C VAL A 53 2.78 -13.51 -2.69
N ARG A 54 2.23 -14.70 -2.41
CA ARG A 54 1.91 -15.10 -1.04
C ARG A 54 3.17 -15.70 -0.41
N GLY A 55 3.57 -15.19 0.75
CA GLY A 55 4.53 -15.89 1.59
C GLY A 55 3.85 -17.10 2.22
N GLU A 56 4.44 -18.28 2.08
CA GLU A 56 4.15 -19.45 2.93
C GLU A 56 4.53 -19.18 4.40
#